data_AF-A0A4R5LNU1-F1
#
_entry.id   AF-A0A4R5LNU1-F1
#
_cell.length_a   1.000
_cell.length_b   1.000
_cell.length_c   1.000
_cell.angle_alpha   90.00
_cell.angle_beta   90.00
_cell.angle_gamma   90.00
#
_symmetry.space_group_name_H-M   'P 1'
#
loop_
_entity.id
_entity.type
_entity.pdbx_description
1 polymer ?
#
loop_
_entity_poly.entity_id
_entity_poly.type
_entity_poly.pdbx_seq_one_letter_code
_entity_poly.pdbx_strand_id
1 'polypeptide(L)' 'MDSLYLLIPVALLLVALGIKLLLWAIDNGQYEDLDKEAWRILSDDKSPERSDSEAESKTDD' A
#
# COMPACT_ATOMS: atom_id res chain seq x y z
N MET A 1 -23.78 -33.96 13.26
CA MET A 1 -22.84 -34.03 12.12
C MET A 1 -23.32 -33.19 10.93
N ASP A 2 -24.50 -32.59 11.00
CA ASP A 2 -25.13 -31.90 9.87
C ASP A 2 -24.55 -30.51 9.59
N SER A 3 -24.03 -29.83 10.62
CA SER A 3 -23.43 -28.50 10.47
C SER A 3 -22.18 -28.49 9.61
N LEU A 4 -21.43 -29.60 9.57
CA LEU A 4 -20.21 -29.72 8.78
C LEU A 4 -20.49 -29.56 7.28
N TYR A 5 -21.62 -30.10 6.82
CA TYR A 5 -22.05 -30.00 5.42
C TYR A 5 -22.39 -28.57 4.99
N LEU A 6 -22.76 -27.70 5.93
CA LEU A 6 -22.97 -26.27 5.69
C LEU A 6 -21.67 -25.48 5.88
N LEU A 7 -20.86 -25.84 6.88
CA LEU A 7 -19.63 -25.12 7.21
C LEU A 7 -18.55 -25.25 6.13
N ILE A 8 -18.40 -26.44 5.52
CA ILE A 8 -17.41 -26.70 4.48
C ILE A 8 -17.60 -25.78 3.25
N PRO A 9 -18.78 -25.70 2.62
CA PRO A 9 -18.97 -24.82 1.46
C PRO A 9 -18.86 -23.33 1.83
N VAL A 10 -19.32 -22.94 3.02
CA VAL A 10 -19.15 -21.56 3.50
C VAL A 10 -17.66 -21.22 3.66
N ALA A 11 -16.88 -22.11 4.27
CA ALA A 11 -15.44 -21.92 4.41
C ALA A 11 -14.74 -21.83 3.04
N LEU A 12 -15.11 -22.69 2.07
CA LEU A 12 -14.57 -22.63 0.72
C LEU A 12 -14.88 -21.30 0.02
N LEU A 13 -16.10 -20.76 0.19
CA LEU A 13 -16.46 -19.45 -0.33
C LEU A 13 -15.63 -18.33 0.29
N LEU A 14 -15.42 -18.36 1.61
CA LEU A 14 -14.59 -17.38 2.30
C LEU A 14 -13.14 -17.43 1.84
N VAL A 15 -12.57 -18.62 1.66
CA VAL A 15 -11.21 -18.81 1.12
C VAL A 15 -11.13 -18.29 -0.30
N ALA A 16 -12.09 -18.64 -1.17
CA ALA A 16 -12.12 -18.15 -2.55
C ALA A 16 -12.23 -16.62 -2.62
N LEU A 17 -13.04 -16.02 -1.74
CA LEU A 17 -13.16 -14.56 -1.64
C LEU A 17 -11.85 -13.92 -1.16
N GLY A 18 -11.19 -14.51 -0.16
CA GLY A 18 -9.88 -14.05 0.32
C GLY A 18 -8.81 -14.10 -0.76
N ILE A 19 -8.74 -15.18 -1.54
CA ILE A 19 -7.82 -15.30 -2.68
C ILE A 19 -8.14 -14.25 -3.74
N LYS A 20 -9.42 -14.05 -4.09
CA LYS A 20 -9.83 -13.02 -5.05
C LYS A 20 -9.42 -11.62 -4.60
N LEU A 21 -9.61 -11.28 -3.32
CA LEU A 21 -9.21 -10.00 -2.74
C LEU A 21 -7.69 -9.83 -2.75
N LEU A 22 -6.94 -10.88 -2.45
CA LEU A 22 -5.48 -10.87 -2.49
C LEU A 22 -4.95 -10.60 -3.90
N LEU A 23 -5.48 -11.30 -4.91
CA LEU A 23 -5.12 -11.09 -6.31
C LEU A 23 -5.47 -9.66 -6.76
N TRP A 24 -6.64 -9.16 -6.38
CA TRP A 24 -7.02 -7.78 -6.65
C TRP A 24 -6.05 -6.77 -6.00
N ALA A 25 -5.63 -7.01 -4.76
CA ALA A 25 -4.67 -6.12 -4.07
C ALA A 25 -3.29 -6.11 -4.75
N ILE A 26 -2.85 -7.26 -5.27
CA ILE A 26 -1.61 -7.37 -6.05
C ILE A 26 -1.73 -6.58 -7.35
N ASP A 27 -2.83 -6.76 -8.09
CA ASP A 27 -3.08 -6.05 -9.36
C ASP A 27 -3.25 -4.53 -9.16
N ASN A 28 -3.70 -4.09 -7.99
CA ASN A 28 -3.91 -2.68 -7.66
C ASN A 28 -2.62 -1.91 -7.31
N GLY A 29 -1.43 -2.50 -7.53
CA GLY A 29 -0.16 -1.78 -7.42
C GLY A 29 0.23 -1.37 -6.00
N GLN A 30 -0.34 -1.99 -4.96
CA GLN A 30 -0.04 -1.68 -3.54
C GLN A 30 1.46 -1.79 -3.17
N TYR A 31 2.25 -2.48 -3.99
CA TYR A 31 3.69 -2.64 -3.80
C TYR A 31 4.53 -1.50 -4.40
N GLU A 32 3.98 -0.71 -5.33
CA GLU A 32 4.72 0.40 -5.97
C GLU A 32 5.03 1.53 -4.99
N ASP A 33 4.15 1.77 -4.01
CA ASP A 33 4.37 2.76 -2.94
C ASP A 33 5.46 2.32 -1.95
N LEU A 34 5.66 1.01 -1.76
CA LEU A 34 6.73 0.48 -0.89
C LEU A 34 8.12 0.65 -1.52
N ASP A 35 8.24 0.47 -2.84
CA ASP A 35 9.49 0.71 -3.56
C ASP A 35 9.94 2.17 -3.45
N LYS A 36 8.99 3.11 -3.58
CA LYS A 36 9.26 4.55 -3.42
C LYS A 36 9.79 4.91 -2.03
N GLU A 37 9.24 4.28 -0.98
CA GLU A 37 9.69 4.47 0.40
C GLU A 37 11.10 3.88 0.64
N ALA A 38 11.40 2.72 0.05
CA ALA A 38 12.72 2.09 0.13
C ALA A 38 13.82 2.96 -0.51
N TRP A 39 13.52 3.65 -1.62
CA TRP A 39 14.45 4.62 -2.21
C TRP A 39 14.69 5.83 -1.31
N ARG A 40 13.69 6.30 -0.57
CA ARG A 40 13.84 7.44 0.35
C ARG A 40 14.82 7.12 1.47
N ILE A 41 14.74 5.94 2.07
CA ILE A 41 15.60 5.56 3.21
C ILE A 41 17.09 5.42 2.84
N LEU A 42 17.38 4.99 1.60
CA LEU A 42 18.76 4.84 1.10
C LEU A 42 19.31 6.15 0.51
N SER A 43 18.43 7.02 0.02
CA SER A 43 18.81 8.31 -0.59
C SER A 43 18.97 9.43 0.45
N ASP A 44 18.41 9.26 1.66
CA ASP A 44 18.55 10.22 2.77
C ASP A 44 20.00 10.31 3.28
N ASP A 45 20.82 9.28 3.07
CA ASP A 45 22.25 9.29 3.40
C ASP A 45 23.10 10.09 2.37
N LYS A 46 22.48 10.65 1.33
CA LYS A 46 23.17 11.37 0.23
C LYS A 46 22.62 12.75 -0.13
N SER A 47 21.88 13.40 0.77
CA SER A 47 21.63 14.85 0.61
C SER A 47 22.31 15.63 1.74
N PRO A 48 23.25 16.54 1.43
CA PRO A 48 23.66 17.54 2.41
C PRO A 48 22.45 18.43 2.71
N GLU A 49 22.31 18.86 3.97
CA GLU A 49 21.34 19.85 4.38
C GLU A 49 21.32 21.09 3.45
N ARG A 50 20.10 21.58 3.19
CA ARG A 50 19.69 22.90 2.63
C ARG A 50 19.64 23.11 1.12
N SER A 51 18.42 23.37 0.66
CA SER A 51 18.02 24.70 0.13
C SER A 51 16.54 24.90 0.47
N ASP A 52 16.23 25.69 1.50
CA ASP A 52 15.75 27.08 1.36
C ASP A 52 14.42 27.15 0.59
N SER A 53 13.28 27.37 1.27
CA SER A 53 12.77 28.73 1.51
C SER A 53 12.66 29.56 0.23
N GLU A 54 11.65 29.31 -0.62
CA GLU A 54 11.21 30.29 -1.62
C GLU A 54 9.83 29.96 -2.22
N ALA A 55 8.76 29.95 -1.41
CA ALA A 55 7.38 29.93 -1.95
C ALA A 55 6.33 30.64 -1.05
N GLU A 56 6.74 31.53 -0.15
CA GLU A 56 5.80 32.32 0.66
C GLU A 56 6.36 33.70 0.99
N SER A 57 6.79 34.44 -0.04
CA SER A 57 7.07 35.88 0.05
C SER A 57 7.00 36.54 -1.32
N LYS A 58 5.84 36.47 -1.98
CA LYS A 58 5.41 37.51 -2.92
C LYS A 58 3.95 37.32 -3.27
N THR A 59 3.20 38.42 -3.15
CA THR A 59 1.75 38.60 -3.38
C THR A 59 0.92 38.45 -2.10
N ASP A 60 0.87 39.49 -1.27
CA ASP A 60 -0.22 40.47 -1.29
C ASP A 60 0.06 41.60 -0.28
N ASP A 61 -0.11 42.84 -0.77
CA ASP A 61 -0.19 44.18 -0.11
C ASP A 61 0.93 44.69 0.83
#